data_AF-A0A6J4TUN4-F1
#
_entry.id   AF-A0A6J4TUN4-F1
#
_cell.length_a   1.000
_cell.length_b   1.000
_cell.length_c   1.000
_cell.angle_alpha   90.00
_cell.angle_beta   90.00
_cell.angle_gamma   90.00
#
_symmetry.space_group_name_H-M   'P 1'
#
loop_
_entity.id
_entity.type
_entity.pdbx_description
1 polymer ?
#
loop_
_entity_poly.entity_id
_entity_poly.type
_entity_poly.pdbx_seq_one_letter_code
_entity_poly.pdbx_strand_id
1 'polypeptide(L)'
;MAIVHEDTHPRAGWIEGLLAAARANPRAFLLGNRILHTDGSIWSGGWITWRDGWTTPLDARSAPQLMAAAGPYVVDWVGSASMLLDRAAFQAIGGFDEWTFPAVSTNIGLGMAGAQVGRTSVATPHSAVVHATQAMVHGHRGLYSSPLYREFLIGRSTRRLREKWSDVLDTDYEPRDVEAAIDDPVEHARALAATAARSNRPPAASPPPSRQSRELSAPGGGWPGAFDEGARDRLVEAQREVDAEFDRWVIEDHGQLRARILELDAGAAEAARAHDSAVAQVHDLSAECDRLRARVAELDESAREAARAHDNALEQLQSLQRER
;
A
#
# COMPACT_ATOMS: atom_id res chain seq x y z
N MET A 1 -8.80 30.15 -5.33
CA MET A 1 -9.59 29.28 -6.24
C MET A 1 -10.02 28.07 -5.44
N ALA A 2 -11.22 27.52 -5.64
CA ALA A 2 -11.70 26.36 -4.88
C ALA A 2 -11.99 25.19 -5.82
N ILE A 3 -11.72 23.97 -5.36
CA ILE A 3 -12.05 22.71 -6.04
C ILE A 3 -12.95 21.91 -5.10
N VAL A 4 -14.04 21.39 -5.66
CA VAL A 4 -15.02 20.57 -4.95
C VAL A 4 -15.46 19.45 -5.88
N HIS A 5 -15.49 18.22 -5.39
CA HIS A 5 -16.00 17.07 -6.15
C HIS A 5 -17.53 17.09 -6.20
N GLU A 6 -18.09 16.50 -7.24
CA GLU A 6 -19.54 16.47 -7.49
C GLU A 6 -20.34 15.72 -6.41
N ASP A 7 -19.70 14.82 -5.67
CA ASP A 7 -20.28 14.02 -4.59
C ASP A 7 -19.84 14.48 -3.18
N THR A 8 -19.30 15.71 -3.10
CA THR A 8 -18.99 16.36 -1.83
C THR A 8 -20.23 17.05 -1.27
N HIS A 9 -20.56 16.73 -0.02
CA HIS A 9 -21.60 17.40 0.76
C HIS A 9 -20.96 18.31 1.82
N PRO A 10 -20.94 19.63 1.60
CA PRO A 10 -20.29 20.54 2.54
C PRO A 10 -21.06 20.66 3.86
N ARG A 11 -20.34 20.78 4.98
CA ARG A 11 -20.95 21.15 6.27
C ARG A 11 -20.99 22.68 6.42
N ALA A 12 -21.79 23.15 7.38
CA ALA A 12 -21.83 24.57 7.70
C ALA A 12 -20.42 25.08 8.04
N GLY A 13 -20.03 26.23 7.46
CA GLY A 13 -18.72 26.84 7.69
C GLY A 13 -17.56 26.28 6.87
N TRP A 14 -17.79 25.30 5.98
CA TRP A 14 -16.71 24.59 5.27
C TRP A 14 -15.81 25.48 4.39
N ILE A 15 -16.33 26.61 3.90
CA ILE A 15 -15.56 27.53 3.06
C ILE A 15 -15.05 28.71 3.88
N GLU A 16 -15.83 29.18 4.85
CA GLU A 16 -15.45 30.22 5.80
C GLU A 16 -14.24 29.77 6.62
N GLY A 17 -14.20 28.51 7.05
CA GLY A 17 -13.06 27.92 7.76
C GLY A 17 -11.79 27.90 6.92
N LEU A 18 -11.90 27.50 5.64
CA LEU A 18 -10.79 27.57 4.70
C LEU A 18 -10.30 29.00 4.46
N LEU A 19 -11.22 29.95 4.27
CA LEU A 19 -10.88 31.36 4.05
C LEU A 19 -10.22 32.00 5.29
N ALA A 20 -10.71 31.68 6.49
CA ALA A 20 -10.10 32.11 7.74
C ALA A 20 -8.68 31.54 7.89
N ALA A 21 -8.48 30.25 7.61
CA ALA A 21 -7.17 29.62 7.63
C ALA A 21 -6.21 30.23 6.59
N ALA A 22 -6.69 30.55 5.38
CA ALA A 22 -5.89 31.18 4.35
C ALA A 22 -5.41 32.58 4.78
N ARG A 23 -6.27 33.37 5.42
CA ARG A 23 -5.89 34.69 5.98
C ARG A 23 -4.86 34.56 7.09
N ALA A 24 -4.98 33.54 7.94
CA ALA A 24 -4.04 33.28 9.02
C ALA A 24 -2.71 32.68 8.56
N ASN A 25 -2.65 32.09 7.36
CA ASN A 25 -1.48 31.38 6.84
C ASN A 25 -1.10 31.89 5.44
N PRO A 26 -0.41 33.03 5.30
CA PRO A 26 -0.07 33.61 3.99
C PRO A 26 0.82 32.74 3.09
N ARG A 27 1.51 31.75 3.67
CA ARG A 27 2.32 30.76 2.94
C ARG A 27 1.50 29.56 2.43
N ALA A 28 0.27 29.38 2.92
CA ALA A 28 -0.58 28.27 2.55
C ALA A 28 -0.99 28.37 1.08
N PHE A 29 -0.55 27.40 0.30
CA PHE A 29 -0.91 27.24 -1.10
C PHE A 29 -2.11 26.30 -1.24
N LEU A 30 -2.15 25.21 -0.47
CA LEU A 30 -3.28 24.29 -0.42
C LEU A 30 -3.91 24.32 0.96
N LEU A 31 -5.23 24.45 1.02
CA LEU A 31 -6.00 24.36 2.24
C LEU A 31 -7.11 23.34 2.08
N GLY A 32 -7.16 22.37 2.97
CA GLY A 32 -8.10 21.24 2.91
C GLY A 32 -9.10 21.26 4.05
N ASN A 33 -10.34 20.91 3.73
CA ASN A 33 -11.31 20.52 4.75
C ASN A 33 -10.93 19.17 5.34
N ARG A 34 -11.35 18.94 6.59
CA ARG A 34 -11.51 17.59 7.12
C ARG A 34 -12.56 16.86 6.29
N ILE A 35 -12.24 15.66 5.83
CA ILE A 35 -13.18 14.83 5.08
C ILE A 35 -13.72 13.76 6.00
N LEU A 36 -15.04 13.67 6.04
CA LEU A 36 -15.79 12.75 6.88
C LEU A 36 -16.36 11.61 6.03
N HIS A 37 -16.46 10.44 6.65
CA HIS A 37 -17.33 9.37 6.21
C HIS A 37 -18.81 9.78 6.37
N THR A 38 -19.70 9.01 5.75
CA THR A 38 -21.15 9.23 5.84
C THR A 38 -21.70 9.04 7.25
N ASP A 39 -21.04 8.25 8.09
CA ASP A 39 -21.34 8.07 9.52
C ASP A 39 -20.79 9.20 10.41
N GLY A 40 -20.05 10.16 9.84
CA GLY A 40 -19.45 11.29 10.54
C GLY A 40 -18.07 11.04 11.13
N SER A 41 -17.54 9.81 11.03
CA SER A 41 -16.15 9.53 11.41
C SER A 41 -15.16 10.21 10.45
N ILE A 42 -13.94 10.46 10.93
CA ILE A 42 -12.92 11.19 10.16
C ILE A 42 -12.27 10.22 9.18
N TRP A 43 -12.45 10.47 7.88
CA TRP A 43 -11.74 9.73 6.84
C TRP A 43 -10.32 10.27 6.64
N SER A 44 -10.20 11.60 6.61
CA SER A 44 -8.89 12.24 6.46
C SER A 44 -8.92 13.70 6.93
N GLY A 45 -7.94 14.05 7.76
CA GLY A 45 -7.56 15.42 8.10
C GLY A 45 -6.41 15.95 7.24
N GLY A 46 -6.12 15.36 6.08
CA GLY A 46 -4.90 15.60 5.32
C GLY A 46 -4.06 14.33 5.22
N TRP A 47 -2.93 14.41 4.53
CA TRP A 47 -2.10 13.23 4.27
C TRP A 47 -0.62 13.51 4.53
N ILE A 48 0.08 12.46 4.95
CA ILE A 48 1.54 12.36 4.84
C ILE A 48 1.90 11.51 3.63
N THR A 49 3.02 11.82 3.02
CA THR A 49 3.63 11.07 1.93
C THR A 49 4.89 10.39 2.44
N TRP A 50 5.17 9.19 1.95
CA TRP A 50 6.33 8.42 2.35
C TRP A 50 7.40 8.40 1.25
N ARG A 51 8.61 7.99 1.62
CA ARG A 51 9.73 7.85 0.71
C ARG A 51 9.43 6.93 -0.45
N ASP A 52 8.55 5.94 -0.35
CA ASP A 52 8.19 5.06 -1.48
C ASP A 52 7.13 5.68 -2.40
N GLY A 53 6.57 6.84 -2.03
CA GLY A 53 5.48 7.51 -2.75
C GLY A 53 4.09 7.08 -2.30
N TRP A 54 3.99 6.16 -1.33
CA TRP A 54 2.76 5.83 -0.65
C TRP A 54 2.29 7.01 0.22
N THR A 55 1.03 6.98 0.64
CA THR A 55 0.46 8.03 1.50
C THR A 55 -0.40 7.44 2.59
N THR A 56 -0.35 8.02 3.79
CA THR A 56 -1.25 7.67 4.88
C THR A 56 -2.20 8.84 5.17
N PRO A 57 -3.54 8.62 5.19
CA PRO A 57 -4.49 9.64 5.64
C PRO A 57 -4.32 9.89 7.13
N LEU A 58 -4.46 11.14 7.56
CA LEU A 58 -4.44 11.54 8.97
C LEU A 58 -5.84 11.32 9.56
N ASP A 59 -6.03 10.19 10.23
CA ASP A 59 -7.30 9.76 10.84
C ASP A 59 -7.11 9.43 12.34
N ALA A 60 -8.12 8.83 12.98
CA ALA A 60 -8.07 8.50 14.39
C ALA A 60 -7.00 7.44 14.75
N ARG A 61 -6.57 6.62 13.79
CA ARG A 61 -5.54 5.59 13.98
C ARG A 61 -4.16 6.16 13.73
N SER A 62 -3.98 6.88 12.62
CA SER A 62 -2.65 7.38 12.23
C SER A 62 -2.25 8.66 12.96
N ALA A 63 -3.21 9.49 13.36
CA ALA A 63 -2.94 10.77 14.02
C ALA A 63 -4.01 11.13 15.07
N PRO A 64 -4.18 10.32 16.13
CA PRO A 64 -5.18 10.57 17.18
C PRO A 64 -5.05 11.97 17.80
N GLN A 65 -3.83 12.49 17.94
CA GLN A 65 -3.54 13.82 18.46
C GLN A 65 -4.13 14.97 17.61
N LEU A 66 -4.40 14.74 16.32
CA LEU A 66 -4.93 15.76 15.41
C LEU A 66 -6.46 15.76 15.33
N MET A 67 -7.13 14.74 15.88
CA MET A 67 -8.58 14.62 15.82
C MET A 67 -9.28 15.77 16.58
N ALA A 68 -8.66 16.22 17.68
CA ALA A 68 -9.10 17.34 18.51
C ALA A 68 -8.27 18.62 18.30
N ALA A 69 -7.52 18.73 17.20
CA ALA A 69 -6.66 19.89 16.97
C ALA A 69 -7.47 21.22 16.97
N ALA A 70 -7.05 22.15 17.83
CA ALA A 70 -7.69 23.45 18.03
C ALA A 70 -7.39 24.49 16.94
N GLY A 71 -6.51 24.17 15.98
CA GLY A 71 -6.18 25.06 14.88
C GLY A 71 -5.65 24.32 13.65
N PRO A 72 -5.47 25.04 12.52
CA PRO A 72 -4.89 24.47 11.31
C PRO A 72 -3.50 23.89 11.54
N TYR A 73 -3.15 22.84 10.81
CA TYR A 73 -1.84 22.18 10.87
C TYR A 73 -1.32 21.87 9.48
N VAL A 74 0.01 21.77 9.36
CA VAL A 74 0.68 21.48 8.10
C VAL A 74 0.60 19.99 7.80
N VAL A 75 0.38 19.67 6.53
CA VAL A 75 0.36 18.32 5.96
C VAL A 75 1.15 18.31 4.66
N ASP A 76 1.44 17.15 4.07
CA ASP A 76 2.13 17.12 2.77
C ASP A 76 1.17 17.55 1.65
N TRP A 77 -0.08 17.06 1.71
CA TRP A 77 -1.14 17.44 0.77
C TRP A 77 -2.54 17.25 1.36
N VAL A 78 -3.53 17.82 0.68
CA VAL A 78 -4.95 17.79 1.07
C VAL A 78 -5.82 17.20 -0.05
N GLY A 79 -6.95 16.62 0.34
CA GLY A 79 -7.85 15.92 -0.56
C GLY A 79 -8.61 16.88 -1.48
N SER A 80 -8.75 16.51 -2.74
CA SER A 80 -9.45 17.32 -3.75
C SER A 80 -10.96 17.29 -3.64
N ALA A 81 -11.53 16.45 -2.76
CA ALA A 81 -12.95 16.45 -2.43
C ALA A 81 -13.44 17.86 -2.05
N SER A 82 -12.62 18.61 -1.32
CA SER A 82 -12.87 20.02 -0.99
C SER A 82 -11.58 20.72 -0.58
N MET A 83 -11.07 21.59 -1.45
CA MET A 83 -9.87 22.38 -1.17
C MET A 83 -9.98 23.83 -1.67
N LEU A 84 -9.29 24.72 -0.97
CA LEU A 84 -9.00 26.09 -1.40
C LEU A 84 -7.51 26.19 -1.74
N LEU A 85 -7.20 26.88 -2.83
CA LEU A 85 -5.85 27.01 -3.33
C LEU A 85 -5.54 28.43 -3.82
N ASP A 86 -4.30 28.85 -3.57
CA ASP A 86 -3.79 30.13 -4.05
C ASP A 86 -3.62 30.07 -5.58
N ARG A 87 -4.32 30.95 -6.28
CA ARG A 87 -4.39 30.93 -7.75
C ARG A 87 -3.04 31.26 -8.38
N ALA A 88 -2.33 32.25 -7.84
CA ALA A 88 -1.08 32.71 -8.42
C ALA A 88 0.02 31.65 -8.23
N ALA A 89 0.09 31.02 -7.06
CA ALA A 89 0.97 29.90 -6.79
C ALA A 89 0.62 28.68 -7.67
N PHE A 90 -0.68 28.35 -7.82
CA PHE A 90 -1.12 27.28 -8.73
C PHE A 90 -0.62 27.51 -10.16
N GLN A 91 -0.77 28.75 -10.67
CA GLN A 91 -0.29 29.11 -12.01
C GLN A 91 1.23 29.07 -12.11
N ALA A 92 1.95 29.57 -11.09
CA ALA A 92 3.41 29.63 -11.08
C ALA A 92 4.07 28.24 -11.08
N ILE A 93 3.44 27.23 -10.48
CA ILE A 93 3.94 25.85 -10.50
C ILE A 93 3.44 25.04 -11.70
N GLY A 94 2.71 25.66 -12.64
CA GLY A 94 2.09 25.00 -13.78
C GLY A 94 0.75 24.31 -13.47
N GLY A 95 0.35 24.15 -12.21
CA GLY A 95 -0.90 23.50 -11.84
C GLY A 95 -0.79 21.99 -11.76
N PHE A 96 -1.83 21.26 -12.17
CA PHE A 96 -1.86 19.80 -12.06
C PHE A 96 -0.94 19.12 -13.08
N ASP A 97 -0.21 18.09 -12.66
CA ASP A 97 0.63 17.31 -13.56
C ASP A 97 -0.22 16.36 -14.42
N GLU A 98 -0.30 16.66 -15.73
CA GLU A 98 -1.04 15.88 -16.72
C GLU A 98 -0.55 14.43 -16.82
N TRP A 99 0.69 14.14 -16.42
CA TRP A 99 1.22 12.78 -16.47
C TRP A 99 0.59 11.84 -15.44
N THR A 100 -0.06 12.39 -14.41
CA THR A 100 -0.86 11.61 -13.45
C THR A 100 -2.27 11.30 -13.95
N PHE A 101 -2.65 11.75 -15.15
CA PHE A 101 -3.93 11.43 -15.75
C PHE A 101 -4.19 9.91 -15.79
N PRO A 102 -5.40 9.44 -15.42
CA PRO A 102 -6.58 10.24 -15.06
C PRO A 102 -6.66 10.68 -13.59
N ALA A 103 -5.90 10.07 -12.66
CA ALA A 103 -6.11 10.30 -11.22
C ALA A 103 -4.96 9.81 -10.31
N VAL A 104 -5.28 9.81 -9.00
CA VAL A 104 -4.53 9.25 -7.86
C VAL A 104 -3.45 10.17 -7.30
N SER A 105 -2.26 10.22 -7.90
CA SER A 105 -1.10 10.92 -7.31
C SER A 105 -1.05 12.42 -7.63
N THR A 106 -2.08 12.96 -8.28
CA THR A 106 -2.17 14.35 -8.74
C THR A 106 -2.03 15.36 -7.59
N ASN A 107 -2.69 15.11 -6.45
CA ASN A 107 -2.63 16.00 -5.29
C ASN A 107 -1.28 15.91 -4.57
N ILE A 108 -0.63 14.75 -4.59
CA ILE A 108 0.71 14.54 -4.02
C ILE A 108 1.70 15.42 -4.77
N GLY A 109 1.73 15.29 -6.10
CA GLY A 109 2.60 16.11 -6.95
C GLY A 109 2.35 17.61 -6.80
N LEU A 110 1.09 18.02 -6.60
CA LEU A 110 0.73 19.42 -6.36
C LEU A 110 1.29 19.94 -5.02
N GLY A 111 1.14 19.17 -3.95
CA GLY A 111 1.71 19.50 -2.63
C GLY A 111 3.23 19.59 -2.67
N MET A 112 3.88 18.63 -3.33
CA MET A 112 5.33 18.62 -3.51
C MET A 112 5.84 19.80 -4.34
N ALA A 113 5.17 20.14 -5.44
CA ALA A 113 5.53 21.29 -6.26
C ALA A 113 5.38 22.61 -5.48
N GLY A 114 4.32 22.74 -4.66
CA GLY A 114 4.14 23.86 -3.74
C GLY A 114 5.27 23.97 -2.71
N ALA A 115 5.66 22.84 -2.11
CA ALA A 115 6.74 22.79 -1.13
C ALA A 115 8.08 23.26 -1.72
N GLN A 116 8.40 22.86 -2.95
CA GLN A 116 9.62 23.29 -3.64
C GLN A 116 9.71 24.81 -3.83
N VAL A 117 8.57 25.50 -3.94
CA VAL A 117 8.54 26.98 -4.03
C VAL A 117 8.25 27.66 -2.68
N GLY A 118 8.48 26.95 -1.57
CA GLY A 118 8.35 27.46 -0.21
C GLY A 118 6.92 27.68 0.27
N ARG A 119 5.93 27.09 -0.42
CA ARG A 119 4.52 27.12 -0.03
C ARG A 119 4.12 25.90 0.78
N THR A 120 3.05 26.01 1.55
CA THR A 120 2.62 24.94 2.47
C THR A 120 1.24 24.38 2.13
N SER A 121 1.01 23.11 2.44
CA SER A 121 -0.32 22.51 2.49
C SER A 121 -0.81 22.50 3.93
N VAL A 122 -2.06 22.94 4.15
CA VAL A 122 -2.63 23.15 5.49
C VAL A 122 -3.99 22.47 5.59
N ALA A 123 -4.16 21.64 6.60
CA ALA A 123 -5.44 21.07 6.96
C ALA A 123 -6.19 21.96 7.95
N THR A 124 -7.51 22.02 7.82
CA THR A 124 -8.38 22.90 8.64
C THR A 124 -9.36 22.07 9.47
N PRO A 125 -9.05 21.75 10.74
CA PRO A 125 -9.83 20.76 11.50
C PRO A 125 -11.25 21.21 11.87
N HIS A 126 -11.55 22.51 11.83
CA HIS A 126 -12.86 23.09 12.17
C HIS A 126 -13.81 23.15 10.97
N SER A 127 -13.31 22.77 9.79
CA SER A 127 -13.96 22.91 8.51
C SER A 127 -14.10 21.52 7.92
N ALA A 128 -15.32 21.11 7.58
CA ALA A 128 -15.57 19.72 7.22
C ALA A 128 -16.51 19.55 6.02
N VAL A 129 -16.31 18.46 5.29
CA VAL A 129 -17.20 17.98 4.25
C VAL A 129 -17.40 16.46 4.38
N VAL A 130 -18.51 15.94 3.86
CA VAL A 130 -18.69 14.49 3.65
C VAL A 130 -18.42 14.20 2.17
N HIS A 131 -17.58 13.21 1.87
CA HIS A 131 -17.36 12.75 0.49
C HIS A 131 -18.11 11.43 0.32
N ALA A 132 -19.21 11.45 -0.44
CA ALA A 132 -20.21 10.38 -0.39
C ALA A 132 -19.71 9.04 -0.92
N THR A 133 -19.03 9.03 -2.06
CA THR A 133 -18.61 7.79 -2.71
C THR A 133 -17.17 7.43 -2.38
N GLN A 134 -16.31 8.43 -2.15
CA GLN A 134 -14.85 8.28 -2.03
C GLN A 134 -14.26 7.49 -3.22
N ALA A 135 -15.01 7.41 -4.31
CA ALA A 135 -14.74 6.46 -5.36
C ALA A 135 -13.73 7.08 -6.32
N MET A 136 -12.62 6.37 -6.52
CA MET A 136 -11.65 6.72 -7.56
C MET A 136 -12.27 6.62 -8.97
N VAL A 137 -13.37 5.87 -9.09
CA VAL A 137 -14.02 5.47 -10.33
C VAL A 137 -15.53 5.42 -10.12
N HIS A 138 -16.32 5.96 -11.05
CA HIS A 138 -17.78 5.95 -10.94
C HIS A 138 -18.32 4.51 -11.08
N GLY A 139 -19.03 4.01 -10.06
CA GLY A 139 -19.42 2.59 -9.91
C GLY A 139 -20.45 2.02 -10.92
N HIS A 140 -20.74 2.71 -12.01
CA HIS A 140 -21.80 2.31 -12.95
C HIS A 140 -21.35 2.22 -14.42
N ARG A 141 -20.04 2.20 -14.74
CA ARG A 141 -19.57 2.14 -16.14
C ARG A 141 -18.33 1.27 -16.34
N GLY A 142 -18.56 0.00 -16.68
CA GLY A 142 -17.59 -0.84 -17.42
C GLY A 142 -16.27 -1.12 -16.71
N LEU A 143 -15.18 -1.21 -17.49
CA LEU A 143 -13.84 -1.55 -17.03
C LEU A 143 -13.38 -0.71 -15.82
N TYR A 144 -13.81 0.54 -15.78
CA TYR A 144 -13.36 1.52 -14.80
C TYR A 144 -13.81 1.19 -13.37
N SER A 145 -14.86 0.38 -13.14
CA SER A 145 -15.24 -0.04 -11.78
C SER A 145 -14.47 -1.27 -11.26
N SER A 146 -13.53 -1.80 -12.05
CA SER A 146 -12.77 -3.01 -11.68
C SER A 146 -11.75 -2.73 -10.57
N PRO A 147 -11.65 -3.58 -9.53
CA PRO A 147 -10.55 -3.54 -8.56
C PRO A 147 -9.17 -3.59 -9.22
N LEU A 148 -9.02 -4.35 -10.31
CA LEU A 148 -7.76 -4.44 -11.07
C LEU A 148 -7.40 -3.11 -11.73
N TYR A 149 -8.38 -2.41 -12.28
CA TYR A 149 -8.13 -1.10 -12.90
C TYR A 149 -7.73 -0.06 -11.83
N ARG A 150 -8.33 -0.13 -10.64
CA ARG A 150 -7.94 0.70 -9.50
C ARG A 150 -6.49 0.41 -9.06
N GLU A 151 -6.13 -0.86 -8.92
CA GLU A 151 -4.78 -1.28 -8.57
C GLU A 151 -3.75 -0.80 -9.61
N PHE A 152 -4.04 -1.01 -10.89
CA PHE A 152 -3.26 -0.50 -12.00
C PHE A 152 -3.05 1.02 -11.90
N LEU A 153 -4.13 1.79 -11.70
CA LEU A 153 -4.03 3.25 -11.59
C LEU A 153 -3.15 3.68 -10.42
N ILE A 154 -3.29 3.04 -9.25
CA ILE A 154 -2.47 3.32 -8.07
C ILE A 154 -1.00 3.00 -8.34
N GLY A 155 -0.69 1.81 -8.87
CA GLY A 155 0.68 1.41 -9.18
C GLY A 155 1.31 2.31 -10.25
N ARG A 156 0.57 2.58 -11.33
CA ARG A 156 1.00 3.46 -12.42
C ARG A 156 1.27 4.88 -11.94
N SER A 157 0.34 5.50 -11.19
CA SER A 157 0.52 6.88 -10.74
C SER A 157 1.66 7.00 -9.73
N THR A 158 1.84 6.01 -8.86
CA THR A 158 2.92 5.98 -7.85
C THR A 158 4.28 5.83 -8.51
N ARG A 159 4.40 4.93 -9.50
CA ARG A 159 5.60 4.79 -10.34
C ARG A 159 5.95 6.10 -11.04
N ARG A 160 4.97 6.76 -11.65
CA ARG A 160 5.17 8.06 -12.32
C ARG A 160 5.58 9.15 -11.33
N LEU A 161 4.94 9.23 -10.16
CA LEU A 161 5.34 10.17 -9.11
C LEU A 161 6.82 9.95 -8.72
N ARG A 162 7.23 8.71 -8.49
CA ARG A 162 8.61 8.30 -8.18
C ARG A 162 9.60 8.67 -9.28
N GLU A 163 9.27 8.38 -10.54
CA GLU A 163 10.11 8.71 -11.70
C GLU A 163 10.33 10.22 -11.86
N LYS A 164 9.41 11.06 -11.39
CA LYS A 164 9.56 12.52 -11.42
C LYS A 164 10.27 13.09 -10.20
N TRP A 165 10.02 12.51 -9.03
CA TRP A 165 10.37 13.11 -7.75
C TRP A 165 11.33 12.28 -6.90
N SER A 166 12.02 11.30 -7.48
CA SER A 166 12.94 10.38 -6.79
C SER A 166 13.87 11.13 -5.83
N ASP A 167 14.58 12.14 -6.32
CA ASP A 167 15.62 12.84 -5.56
C ASP A 167 15.03 13.53 -4.33
N VAL A 168 13.87 14.15 -4.48
CA VAL A 168 13.17 14.84 -3.39
C VAL A 168 12.62 13.83 -2.40
N LEU A 169 11.97 12.77 -2.87
CA LEU A 169 11.37 11.76 -2.00
C LEU A 169 12.44 10.95 -1.25
N ASP A 170 13.57 10.66 -1.86
CA ASP A 170 14.67 9.91 -1.24
C ASP A 170 15.42 10.77 -0.20
N THR A 171 15.53 12.07 -0.44
CA THR A 171 16.24 13.01 0.45
C THR A 171 15.36 13.52 1.59
N ASP A 172 14.11 13.88 1.30
CA ASP A 172 13.29 14.69 2.20
C ASP A 172 12.19 13.91 2.92
N TYR A 173 11.86 12.70 2.46
CA TYR A 173 10.74 11.91 3.00
C TYR A 173 11.21 10.65 3.74
N GLU A 174 10.39 10.29 4.72
CA GLU A 174 10.66 9.21 5.67
C GLU A 174 10.42 7.85 5.01
N PRO A 175 11.26 6.82 5.28
CA PRO A 175 10.91 5.47 4.89
C PRO A 175 9.64 5.04 5.61
N ARG A 176 8.84 4.20 4.94
CA ARG A 176 7.68 3.55 5.53
C ARG A 176 8.06 2.10 5.86
N ASP A 177 7.79 1.65 7.07
CA ASP A 177 7.85 0.23 7.36
C ASP A 177 6.63 -0.47 6.73
N VAL A 178 6.91 -1.40 5.82
CA VAL A 178 5.87 -2.14 5.08
C VAL A 178 5.47 -3.41 5.85
N GLU A 179 6.33 -3.88 6.75
CA GLU A 179 6.21 -5.15 7.48
C GLU A 179 5.70 -4.94 8.91
N ALA A 180 6.07 -3.83 9.56
CA ALA A 180 5.38 -3.38 10.77
C ALA A 180 3.94 -2.99 10.41
N ALA A 181 2.99 -3.31 11.29
CA ALA A 181 1.59 -2.99 11.07
C ALA A 181 1.45 -1.51 10.66
N ILE A 182 0.75 -1.27 9.53
CA ILE A 182 0.55 0.01 8.82
C ILE A 182 0.08 1.19 9.72
N ASP A 183 -0.24 0.92 10.98
CA ASP A 183 -0.83 1.81 11.97
C ASP A 183 0.10 2.09 13.18
N ASP A 184 1.43 2.23 13.02
CA ASP A 184 2.29 2.70 14.13
C ASP A 184 2.14 4.23 14.32
N PRO A 185 1.47 4.70 15.40
CA PRO A 185 1.26 6.13 15.63
C PRO A 185 2.56 6.90 15.86
N VAL A 186 3.64 6.23 16.30
CA VAL A 186 4.94 6.85 16.54
C VAL A 186 5.61 7.21 15.23
N GLU A 187 5.57 6.31 14.23
CA GLU A 187 6.10 6.59 12.89
C GLU A 187 5.32 7.72 12.22
N HIS A 188 3.99 7.69 12.33
CA HIS A 188 3.14 8.75 11.80
C HIS A 188 3.41 10.11 12.45
N ALA A 189 3.60 10.14 13.78
CA ALA A 189 3.97 11.37 14.48
C ALA A 189 5.34 11.90 14.02
N ARG A 190 6.31 11.01 13.77
CA ARG A 190 7.63 11.37 13.24
C ARG A 190 7.53 11.94 11.82
N ALA A 191 6.79 11.28 10.93
CA ALA A 191 6.56 11.76 9.56
C ALA A 191 5.83 13.11 9.53
N LEU A 192 4.86 13.31 10.42
CA LEU A 192 4.17 14.60 10.58
C LEU A 192 5.10 15.70 11.09
N ALA A 193 5.97 15.41 12.07
CA ALA A 193 6.96 16.37 12.55
C ALA A 193 7.94 16.76 11.44
N ALA A 194 8.35 15.79 10.63
CA ALA A 194 9.21 16.03 9.47
C ALA A 194 8.50 16.82 8.36
N THR A 195 7.21 16.57 8.12
CA THR A 195 6.35 17.38 7.25
C THR A 195 6.36 18.85 7.69
N ALA A 196 6.17 19.11 8.98
CA ALA A 196 6.24 20.46 9.53
C ALA A 196 7.64 21.07 9.35
N ALA A 197 8.72 20.30 9.57
CA ALA A 197 10.08 20.77 9.35
C ALA A 197 10.38 21.10 7.87
N ARG A 198 9.95 20.24 6.93
CA ARG A 198 10.06 20.47 5.48
C ARG A 198 9.38 21.77 5.07
N SER A 199 8.18 22.02 5.61
CA SER A 199 7.39 23.22 5.30
C SER A 199 8.07 24.54 5.71
N ASN A 200 9.03 24.50 6.62
CA ASN A 200 9.79 25.66 7.07
C ASN A 200 11.06 25.91 6.27
N ARG A 201 11.41 25.05 5.31
CA ARG A 201 12.60 25.23 4.47
C ARG A 201 12.41 26.39 3.48
N PRO A 202 13.51 27.06 3.09
CA PRO A 202 13.47 28.05 2.02
C PRO A 202 13.10 27.38 0.67
N PRO A 203 12.56 28.15 -0.29
CA PRO A 203 12.32 27.66 -1.64
C PRO A 203 13.59 27.06 -2.25
N ALA A 204 13.42 26.02 -3.05
CA ALA A 204 14.49 25.46 -3.86
C ALA A 204 15.02 26.48 -4.87
N ALA A 205 16.30 26.37 -5.20
CA ALA A 205 16.94 27.28 -6.16
C ALA A 205 16.47 27.07 -7.61
N SER A 206 15.94 25.88 -7.93
CA SER A 206 15.42 25.54 -9.25
C SER A 206 13.90 25.34 -9.19
N PRO A 207 13.17 25.72 -10.26
CA PRO A 207 11.74 25.47 -10.32
C PRO A 207 11.44 23.97 -10.28
N PRO A 208 10.26 23.56 -9.78
CA PRO A 208 9.87 22.16 -9.76
C PRO A 208 9.86 21.61 -11.19
N PRO A 209 10.24 20.34 -11.41
CA PRO A 209 10.13 19.72 -12.72
C PRO A 209 8.69 19.80 -13.19
N SER A 210 8.43 20.34 -14.38
CA SER A 210 7.11 20.29 -15.01
C SER A 210 7.14 19.29 -16.16
N ARG A 211 6.15 18.39 -16.18
CA ARG A 211 5.88 17.51 -17.32
C ARG A 211 4.68 18.00 -18.15
N GLN A 212 4.19 19.20 -17.87
CA GLN A 212 3.17 19.82 -18.70
C GLN A 212 3.76 20.22 -20.04
N SER A 213 3.03 19.89 -21.09
CA SER A 213 3.39 20.25 -22.47
C SER A 213 2.88 21.64 -22.88
N ARG A 214 2.04 22.27 -22.03
CA ARG A 214 1.31 23.50 -22.35
C ARG A 214 1.24 24.41 -21.13
N GLU A 215 1.21 25.72 -21.37
CA GLU A 215 0.89 26.68 -20.33
C GLU A 215 -0.59 26.58 -19.92
N LEU A 216 -0.87 26.88 -18.65
CA LEU A 216 -2.23 27.04 -18.17
C LEU A 216 -2.90 28.24 -18.85
N SER A 217 -3.64 27.97 -19.92
CA SER A 217 -4.49 28.98 -20.55
C SER A 217 -5.79 29.11 -19.77
N ALA A 218 -5.94 30.17 -18.99
CA ALA A 218 -7.27 30.69 -18.70
C ALA A 218 -7.67 31.54 -19.90
N PRO A 219 -8.74 31.23 -20.65
CA PRO A 219 -9.21 32.14 -21.69
C PRO A 219 -9.42 33.52 -21.07
N GLY A 220 -9.19 34.58 -21.85
CA GLY A 220 -9.08 35.99 -21.43
C GLY A 220 -10.33 36.65 -20.83
N GLY A 221 -11.12 35.92 -20.04
CA GLY A 221 -12.27 36.36 -19.25
C GLY A 221 -12.56 35.49 -18.01
N GLY A 222 -11.71 34.50 -17.67
CA GLY A 222 -11.93 33.60 -16.53
C GLY A 222 -12.79 32.38 -16.88
N TRP A 223 -12.75 31.37 -16.01
CA TRP A 223 -13.33 30.03 -16.24
C TRP A 223 -14.83 30.00 -15.94
N PRO A 224 -15.67 30.12 -16.97
CA PRO A 224 -16.69 29.09 -17.23
C PRO A 224 -16.69 28.65 -18.72
N GLY A 225 -16.62 27.33 -18.98
CA GLY A 225 -16.70 26.75 -20.34
C GLY A 225 -15.38 26.63 -21.11
N ALA A 226 -14.24 26.84 -20.45
CA ALA A 226 -12.91 26.83 -21.05
C ALA A 226 -12.41 25.41 -21.39
N PHE A 227 -12.98 24.81 -22.42
CA PHE A 227 -12.30 23.80 -23.22
C PHE A 227 -11.90 24.49 -24.52
N ASP A 228 -10.62 24.49 -24.86
CA ASP A 228 -10.23 24.83 -26.22
C ASP A 228 -10.80 23.80 -27.21
N GLU A 229 -10.95 24.21 -28.48
CA GLU A 229 -11.30 23.30 -29.56
C GLU A 229 -10.28 22.15 -29.59
N GLY A 230 -10.76 20.93 -29.31
CA GLY A 230 -9.92 19.73 -29.27
C GLY A 230 -9.51 19.23 -27.87
N ALA A 231 -9.88 19.92 -26.79
CA ALA A 231 -9.63 19.40 -25.44
C ALA A 231 -10.31 18.04 -25.20
N ARG A 232 -11.51 17.85 -25.76
CA ARG A 232 -12.22 16.56 -25.72
C ARG A 232 -11.44 15.46 -26.45
N ASP A 233 -10.92 15.74 -27.63
CA ASP A 233 -10.18 14.75 -28.42
C ASP A 233 -8.89 14.32 -27.72
N ARG A 234 -8.20 15.28 -27.10
CA ARG A 234 -7.01 14.98 -26.27
C ARG A 234 -7.35 14.13 -25.04
N LEU A 235 -8.46 14.40 -24.37
CA LEU A 235 -8.90 13.57 -23.24
C LEU A 235 -9.25 12.14 -23.69
N VAL A 236 -9.89 11.99 -24.84
CA VAL A 236 -10.18 10.66 -25.41
C VAL A 236 -8.90 9.93 -25.77
N GLU A 237 -7.93 10.61 -26.39
CA GLU A 237 -6.65 10.00 -26.76
C GLU A 237 -5.83 9.61 -25.53
N ALA A 238 -5.71 10.50 -24.54
CA ALA A 238 -5.05 10.20 -23.28
C ALA A 238 -5.71 9.03 -22.55
N GLN A 239 -7.05 8.90 -22.60
CA GLN A 239 -7.75 7.75 -22.03
C GLN A 239 -7.44 6.46 -22.80
N ARG A 240 -7.37 6.49 -24.13
CA ARG A 240 -6.98 5.32 -24.94
C ARG A 240 -5.57 4.84 -24.63
N GLU A 241 -4.63 5.77 -24.41
CA GLU A 241 -3.27 5.41 -23.99
C GLU A 241 -3.24 4.73 -22.63
N VAL A 242 -4.04 5.23 -21.67
CA VAL A 242 -4.19 4.61 -20.33
C VAL A 242 -4.81 3.21 -20.46
N ASP A 243 -5.87 3.06 -21.25
CA ASP A 243 -6.55 1.78 -21.46
C ASP A 243 -5.62 0.75 -22.12
N ALA A 244 -4.83 1.17 -23.13
CA ALA A 244 -3.85 0.30 -23.76
C ALA A 244 -2.68 -0.08 -22.82
N GLU A 245 -2.28 0.81 -21.90
CA GLU A 245 -1.32 0.49 -20.85
C GLU A 245 -1.90 -0.51 -19.83
N PHE A 246 -3.18 -0.37 -19.49
CA PHE A 246 -3.89 -1.32 -18.63
C PHE A 246 -3.97 -2.70 -19.27
N ASP A 247 -4.34 -2.79 -20.56
CA ASP A 247 -4.41 -4.08 -21.27
C ASP A 247 -3.07 -4.81 -21.27
N ARG A 248 -1.97 -4.11 -21.52
CA ARG A 248 -0.61 -4.70 -21.43
C ARG A 248 -0.29 -5.15 -20.01
N TRP A 249 -0.59 -4.30 -19.02
CA TRP A 249 -0.36 -4.63 -17.61
C TRP A 249 -1.10 -5.89 -17.18
N VAL A 250 -2.36 -6.05 -17.56
CA VAL A 250 -3.15 -7.27 -17.27
C VAL A 250 -2.56 -8.51 -17.95
N ILE A 251 -2.13 -8.39 -19.22
CA ILE A 251 -1.54 -9.51 -19.96
C ILE A 251 -0.23 -9.96 -19.29
N GLU A 252 0.62 -9.00 -18.91
CA GLU A 252 1.89 -9.26 -18.22
C GLU A 252 1.66 -9.89 -16.84
N ASP A 253 0.77 -9.31 -16.03
CA ASP A 253 0.42 -9.80 -14.69
C ASP A 253 -0.16 -11.23 -14.74
N HIS A 254 -1.13 -11.46 -15.62
CA HIS A 254 -1.70 -12.79 -15.82
C HIS A 254 -0.65 -13.80 -16.31
N GLY A 255 0.28 -13.37 -17.16
CA GLY A 255 1.41 -14.18 -17.59
C GLY A 255 2.33 -14.59 -16.44
N GLN A 256 2.67 -13.64 -15.56
CA GLN A 256 3.51 -13.87 -14.38
C GLN A 256 2.82 -14.79 -13.36
N LEU A 257 1.54 -14.55 -13.05
CA LEU A 257 0.76 -15.40 -12.16
C LEU A 257 0.66 -16.83 -12.69
N ARG A 258 0.43 -17.01 -13.99
CA ARG A 258 0.39 -18.34 -14.62
C ARG A 258 1.74 -19.05 -14.52
N ALA A 259 2.85 -18.36 -14.74
CA ALA A 259 4.19 -18.92 -14.56
C ALA A 259 4.41 -19.35 -13.09
N ARG A 260 4.00 -18.52 -12.13
CA ARG A 260 4.13 -18.81 -10.70
C ARG A 260 3.29 -20.01 -10.26
N ILE A 261 2.08 -20.17 -10.79
CA ILE A 261 1.24 -21.35 -10.54
C ILE A 261 1.95 -22.62 -11.02
N LEU A 262 2.50 -22.60 -12.24
CA LEU A 262 3.23 -23.75 -12.79
C LEU A 262 4.46 -24.13 -11.95
N GLU A 263 5.20 -23.13 -11.44
CA GLU A 263 6.32 -23.37 -10.52
C GLU A 263 5.87 -24.03 -9.22
N LEU A 264 4.77 -23.52 -8.62
CA LEU A 264 4.22 -24.06 -7.37
C LEU A 264 3.69 -25.49 -7.57
N ASP A 265 3.02 -25.76 -8.68
CA ASP A 265 2.52 -27.10 -9.02
C ASP A 265 3.69 -28.10 -9.21
N ALA A 266 4.76 -27.67 -9.88
CA ALA A 266 5.95 -28.49 -10.05
C ALA A 266 6.63 -28.81 -8.71
N GLY A 267 6.75 -27.80 -7.83
CA GLY A 267 7.29 -27.98 -6.48
C GLY A 267 6.40 -28.87 -5.61
N ALA A 268 5.08 -28.75 -5.70
CA ALA A 268 4.14 -29.62 -5.01
C ALA A 268 4.26 -31.08 -5.49
N ALA A 269 4.41 -31.30 -6.79
CA ALA A 269 4.62 -32.64 -7.35
C ALA A 269 5.96 -33.26 -6.90
N GLU A 270 7.02 -32.46 -6.76
CA GLU A 270 8.30 -32.90 -6.21
C GLU A 270 8.18 -33.29 -4.73
N ALA A 271 7.53 -32.44 -3.93
CA ALA A 271 7.28 -32.72 -2.52
C ALA A 271 6.44 -34.00 -2.33
N ALA A 272 5.44 -34.24 -3.17
CA ALA A 272 4.65 -35.47 -3.14
C ALA A 272 5.51 -36.72 -3.42
N ARG A 273 6.38 -36.68 -4.43
CA ARG A 273 7.31 -37.80 -4.71
C ARG A 273 8.28 -38.05 -3.56
N ALA A 274 8.79 -36.99 -2.93
CA ALA A 274 9.65 -37.13 -1.76
C ALA A 274 8.91 -37.75 -0.57
N HIS A 275 7.64 -37.36 -0.36
CA HIS A 275 6.77 -37.94 0.66
C HIS A 275 6.54 -39.44 0.41
N ASP A 276 6.14 -39.84 -0.80
CA ASP A 276 5.91 -41.25 -1.15
C ASP A 276 7.18 -42.09 -0.95
N SER A 277 8.35 -41.55 -1.34
CA SER A 277 9.64 -42.20 -1.11
C SER A 277 9.95 -42.36 0.39
N ALA A 278 9.65 -41.34 1.21
CA ALA A 278 9.87 -41.42 2.65
C ALA A 278 8.92 -42.44 3.31
N VAL A 279 7.66 -42.48 2.88
CA VAL A 279 6.68 -43.49 3.33
C VAL A 279 7.16 -44.90 2.98
N ALA A 280 7.67 -45.12 1.76
CA ALA A 280 8.24 -46.41 1.37
C ALA A 280 9.43 -46.81 2.26
N GLN A 281 10.36 -45.89 2.55
CA GLN A 281 11.49 -46.14 3.45
C GLN A 281 11.03 -46.49 4.88
N VAL A 282 10.00 -45.83 5.40
CA VAL A 282 9.42 -46.16 6.72
C VAL A 282 8.82 -47.55 6.72
N HIS A 283 8.12 -47.96 5.65
CA HIS A 283 7.60 -49.33 5.52
C HIS A 283 8.72 -50.38 5.48
N ASP A 284 9.81 -50.13 4.73
CA ASP A 284 10.96 -51.03 4.66
C ASP A 284 11.64 -51.20 6.02
N LEU A 285 11.87 -50.09 6.73
CA LEU A 285 12.44 -50.09 8.08
C LEU A 285 11.53 -50.80 9.10
N SER A 286 10.21 -50.62 8.99
CA SER A 286 9.25 -51.33 9.84
C SER A 286 9.31 -52.84 9.61
N ALA A 287 9.37 -53.27 8.34
CA ALA A 287 9.49 -54.69 8.00
C ALA A 287 10.81 -55.30 8.49
N GLU A 288 11.91 -54.54 8.42
CA GLU A 288 13.19 -54.96 9.00
C GLU A 288 13.13 -55.08 10.52
N CYS A 289 12.53 -54.09 11.21
CA CYS A 289 12.31 -54.16 12.66
C CYS A 289 11.51 -55.41 13.05
N ASP A 290 10.46 -55.76 12.31
CA ASP A 290 9.65 -56.94 12.59
C ASP A 290 10.41 -58.24 12.36
N ARG A 291 11.23 -58.33 11.30
CA ARG A 291 12.14 -59.47 11.08
C ARG A 291 13.15 -59.62 12.22
N LEU A 292 13.75 -58.52 12.67
CA LEU A 292 14.71 -58.53 13.77
C LEU A 292 14.04 -58.94 15.08
N ARG A 293 12.84 -58.44 15.38
CA ARG A 293 12.05 -58.86 16.55
C ARG A 293 11.74 -60.36 16.53
N ALA A 294 11.32 -60.90 15.38
CA ALA A 294 11.07 -62.32 15.22
C ALA A 294 12.34 -63.15 15.47
N ARG A 295 13.49 -62.69 14.94
CA ARG A 295 14.78 -63.36 15.14
C ARG A 295 15.23 -63.34 16.60
N VAL A 296 15.04 -62.23 17.31
CA VAL A 296 15.31 -62.13 18.74
C VAL A 296 14.44 -63.13 19.51
N ALA A 297 13.14 -63.22 19.20
CA ALA A 297 12.24 -64.17 19.85
C ALA A 297 12.65 -65.65 19.64
N GLU A 298 13.10 -66.02 18.44
CA GLU A 298 13.65 -67.36 18.16
C GLU A 298 14.90 -67.68 18.98
N LEU A 299 15.82 -66.72 19.09
CA LEU A 299 17.05 -66.86 19.87
C LEU A 299 16.75 -66.97 21.36
N ASP A 300 15.78 -66.21 21.87
CA ASP A 300 15.33 -66.28 23.26
C ASP A 300 14.67 -67.63 23.60
N GLU A 301 13.90 -68.23 22.68
CA GLU A 301 13.37 -69.59 22.87
C GLU A 301 14.51 -70.63 22.84
N SER A 302 15.42 -70.53 21.86
CA SER A 302 16.57 -71.42 21.74
C SER A 302 17.45 -71.38 23.00
N ALA A 303 17.67 -70.19 23.57
CA ALA A 303 18.40 -70.01 24.82
C ALA A 303 17.67 -70.67 26.01
N ARG A 304 16.34 -70.53 26.08
CA ARG A 304 15.52 -71.18 27.12
C ARG A 304 15.51 -72.71 26.98
N GLU A 305 15.51 -73.25 25.78
CA GLU A 305 15.66 -74.69 25.53
C GLU A 305 17.05 -75.20 25.94
N ALA A 306 18.11 -74.48 25.57
CA ALA A 306 19.48 -74.84 25.95
C ALA A 306 19.68 -74.80 27.48
N ALA A 307 19.11 -73.81 28.17
CA ALA A 307 19.12 -73.74 29.63
C ALA A 307 18.41 -74.95 30.25
N ARG A 308 17.19 -75.29 29.78
CA ARG A 308 16.46 -76.50 30.22
C ARG A 308 17.24 -77.79 29.99
N ALA A 309 17.90 -77.92 28.83
CA ALA A 309 18.73 -79.09 28.53
C ALA A 309 19.96 -79.17 29.46
N HIS A 310 20.58 -78.03 29.78
CA HIS A 310 21.68 -77.95 30.73
C HIS A 310 21.26 -78.39 32.14
N ASP A 311 20.13 -77.85 32.64
CA ASP A 311 19.60 -78.20 33.96
C ASP A 311 19.27 -79.70 34.05
N ASN A 312 18.61 -80.27 33.03
CA ASN A 312 18.34 -81.71 32.96
C ASN A 312 19.63 -82.56 32.98
N ALA A 313 20.67 -82.12 32.27
CA ALA A 313 21.96 -82.83 32.25
C ALA A 313 22.65 -82.77 33.63
N LEU A 314 22.56 -81.64 34.33
CA LEU A 314 23.05 -81.50 35.70
C LEU A 314 22.30 -82.42 36.66
N GLU A 315 20.97 -82.50 36.58
CA GLU A 315 20.17 -83.40 37.40
C GLU A 315 20.52 -84.88 37.16
N GLN A 316 20.71 -85.29 35.91
CA GLN A 316 21.16 -86.64 35.55
C GLN A 316 22.54 -86.97 36.14
N LEU A 317 23.50 -86.04 36.04
CA LEU A 317 24.83 -86.20 36.65
C LEU A 317 24.75 -86.33 38.18
N GLN A 318 23.91 -85.53 38.84
CA GLN A 318 23.69 -85.63 40.28
C GLN A 318 23.03 -86.94 40.68
N SER A 319 22.08 -87.46 39.90
CA SER A 319 21.45 -88.77 40.14
C SER A 319 22.49 -89.89 40.08
N LEU A 320 23.34 -89.90 39.05
CA LEU A 320 24.43 -90.87 38.89
C LEU A 320 25.45 -90.82 40.04
N GLN A 321 25.66 -89.65 40.64
CA GLN A 321 26.52 -89.49 41.82
C GLN A 321 25.87 -90.02 43.11
N ARG A 322 24.54 -90.04 43.23
CA ARG A 322 23.82 -90.55 44.42
C ARG A 322 23.66 -92.08 44.41
N GLU A 323 23.68 -92.70 43.25
CA GLU A 323 23.59 -94.17 43.09
C GLU A 323 24.94 -94.89 43.35
N ARG A 324 26.01 -94.13 43.62
CA ARG A 324 27.38 -94.61 43.77
C ARG A 324 27.87 -94.49 45.21
#